data_AF-A0A8K9WSP0-F1
#
_entry.id   AF-A0A8K9WSP0-F1
#
_cell.length_a   1.000
_cell.length_b   1.000
_cell.length_c   1.000
_cell.angle_alpha   90.00
_cell.angle_beta   90.00
_cell.angle_gamma   90.00
#
_symmetry.space_group_name_H-M   'P 1'
#
loop_
_entity.id
_entity.type
_entity.pdbx_description
1 polymer ?
#
loop_
_entity_poly.entity_id
_entity_poly.type
_entity_poly.pdbx_seq_one_letter_code
_entity_poly.pdbx_strand_id
1 'polypeptide(L)'
;MNKGPIGRTFTLQQNKEPEHTAKTTQEWLWDKSLNVLEWPSQSPDLIPIKHLWGDLTLAVQRCSPSNLTELERICREKLEKLPKYRCFKLVASYPRRLKANCCQRCFNKVLSEGS
;
A
#
# COMPACT_ATOMS: atom_id res chain seq x y z
N MET A 1 -1.70 -7.87 -27.20
CA MET A 1 -2.09 -7.72 -25.79
C MET A 1 -1.56 -6.39 -25.27
N ASN A 2 -2.45 -5.43 -25.03
CA ASN A 2 -2.09 -4.08 -24.60
C ASN A 2 -1.51 -4.12 -23.18
N LYS A 3 -0.23 -3.75 -23.03
CA LYS A 3 0.42 -3.62 -21.73
C LYS A 3 -0.06 -2.32 -21.09
N GLY A 4 -0.70 -2.41 -19.92
CA GLY A 4 -1.08 -1.24 -19.14
C GLY A 4 0.14 -0.42 -18.68
N PRO A 5 -0.06 0.80 -18.14
CA PRO A 5 0.98 1.79 -17.83
C PRO A 5 1.95 1.39 -16.68
N ILE A 6 1.83 0.17 -16.18
CA ILE A 6 2.58 -0.33 -15.04
C ILE A 6 3.79 -1.09 -15.58
N GLY A 7 4.99 -0.58 -15.33
CA GLY A 7 6.25 -1.13 -15.85
C GLY A 7 6.47 -2.58 -15.43
N ARG A 8 7.31 -3.31 -16.18
CA ARG A 8 7.62 -4.75 -15.94
C ARG A 8 8.24 -5.04 -14.56
N THR A 9 8.75 -4.01 -13.89
CA THR A 9 9.41 -4.08 -12.57
C THR A 9 8.47 -3.68 -11.43
N PHE A 10 7.17 -3.53 -11.68
CA PHE A 10 6.22 -3.20 -10.64
C PHE A 10 5.88 -4.42 -9.79
N THR A 11 5.92 -4.24 -8.48
CA THR A 11 5.49 -5.23 -7.50
C THR A 11 4.37 -4.64 -6.65
N LEU A 12 3.23 -5.33 -6.63
CA LEU A 12 2.08 -5.01 -5.81
C LEU A 12 2.29 -5.52 -4.38
N GLN A 13 2.22 -4.62 -3.40
CA GLN A 13 2.10 -5.00 -2.00
C GLN A 13 0.61 -5.00 -1.60
N GLN A 14 0.14 -6.08 -0.99
CA GLN A 14 -1.15 -6.16 -0.29
C GLN A 14 -0.99 -6.85 1.06
N ASN A 15 -1.89 -6.58 2.01
CA ASN A 15 -1.93 -7.30 3.29
C ASN A 15 -2.55 -8.70 3.09
N LYS A 16 -2.47 -9.54 4.13
CA LYS A 16 -2.99 -10.92 4.12
C LYS A 16 -4.42 -11.03 4.64
N GLU A 17 -5.26 -10.03 4.39
CA GLU A 17 -6.69 -10.16 4.72
C GLU A 17 -7.32 -11.27 3.85
N PRO A 18 -8.35 -11.98 4.33
CA PRO A 18 -8.94 -13.12 3.63
C PRO A 18 -9.33 -12.80 2.18
N GLU A 19 -9.90 -11.62 1.95
CA GLU A 19 -10.33 -11.11 0.64
C GLU A 19 -9.17 -11.02 -0.37
N HIS A 20 -7.98 -10.62 0.09
CA HIS A 20 -6.77 -10.52 -0.73
C HIS A 20 -6.12 -11.88 -0.98
N THR A 21 -6.31 -12.86 -0.08
CA THR A 21 -5.81 -14.23 -0.23
C THR A 21 -6.79 -15.17 -0.93
N ALA A 22 -8.02 -14.73 -1.18
CA ALA A 22 -9.05 -15.51 -1.83
C ALA A 22 -8.59 -15.98 -3.22
N LYS A 23 -8.96 -17.21 -3.59
CA LYS A 23 -8.57 -17.83 -4.86
C LYS A 23 -8.92 -16.96 -6.07
N THR A 24 -10.13 -16.41 -6.09
CA THR A 24 -10.61 -15.52 -7.15
C THR A 24 -9.75 -14.27 -7.30
N THR A 25 -9.33 -13.66 -6.19
CA THR A 25 -8.45 -12.49 -6.19
C THR A 25 -7.06 -12.85 -6.72
N GLN A 26 -6.51 -13.99 -6.30
CA GLN A 26 -5.19 -14.47 -6.78
C GLN A 26 -5.20 -14.82 -8.27
N GLU A 27 -6.27 -15.46 -8.76
CA GLU A 27 -6.46 -15.76 -10.19
C GLU A 27 -6.53 -14.48 -11.02
N TRP A 28 -7.23 -13.44 -10.54
CA TRP A 28 -7.28 -12.15 -11.22
C TRP A 28 -5.91 -11.46 -11.27
N LEU A 29 -5.15 -11.49 -10.18
CA LEU A 29 -3.79 -10.93 -10.14
C LEU A 29 -2.86 -11.64 -11.11
N TRP A 30 -2.99 -12.96 -11.23
CA TRP A 30 -2.25 -13.77 -12.19
C TRP A 30 -2.62 -13.43 -13.64
N ASP A 31 -3.92 -13.32 -13.97
CA ASP A 31 -4.40 -12.89 -15.30
C ASP A 31 -3.83 -11.52 -15.69
N LYS A 32 -3.69 -10.60 -14.73
CA LYS A 32 -3.08 -9.28 -14.94
C LYS A 32 -1.56 -9.28 -14.98
N SER A 33 -0.91 -10.43 -14.80
CA SER A 33 0.55 -10.54 -14.74
C SER A 33 1.16 -9.59 -13.71
N LEU A 34 0.48 -9.42 -12.57
CA LEU A 34 0.95 -8.57 -11.49
C LEU A 34 1.82 -9.40 -10.54
N ASN A 35 3.05 -8.94 -10.32
CA ASN A 35 3.91 -9.52 -9.29
C ASN A 35 3.38 -9.06 -7.93
N VAL A 36 3.05 -10.00 -7.05
CA VAL A 36 2.62 -9.71 -5.69
C VAL A 36 3.77 -9.98 -4.73
N LEU A 37 4.12 -9.01 -3.90
CA LEU A 37 5.16 -9.17 -2.89
C LEU A 37 4.73 -10.24 -1.87
N GLU A 38 5.55 -11.25 -1.65
CA GLU A 38 5.29 -12.21 -0.57
C GLU A 38 5.44 -11.50 0.79
N TRP A 39 4.40 -11.61 1.63
CA TRP A 39 4.32 -10.84 2.87
C TRP A 39 4.19 -11.75 4.10
N PRO A 40 4.91 -11.52 5.21
CA PRO A 40 4.66 -12.24 6.44
C PRO A 40 3.27 -11.87 7.01
N SER A 41 2.54 -12.86 7.49
CA SER A 41 1.24 -12.65 8.16
C SER A 41 1.44 -11.86 9.46
N GLN A 42 0.46 -11.02 9.82
CA GLN A 42 0.36 -10.33 11.12
C GLN A 42 1.33 -9.17 11.37
N SER A 43 1.63 -8.34 10.37
CA SER A 43 2.37 -7.08 10.58
C SER A 43 1.55 -5.86 10.15
N PRO A 44 0.56 -5.42 10.94
CA PRO A 44 -0.25 -4.23 10.64
C PRO A 44 0.59 -2.95 10.53
N ASP A 45 1.71 -2.86 11.26
CA ASP A 45 2.67 -1.75 11.25
C ASP A 45 3.46 -1.62 9.95
N LEU A 46 3.32 -2.61 9.06
CA LEU A 46 4.06 -2.69 7.82
C LEU A 46 3.21 -2.37 6.59
N ILE A 47 1.97 -1.88 6.75
CA ILE A 47 1.11 -1.44 5.66
C ILE A 47 1.34 0.07 5.43
N PRO A 48 2.21 0.49 4.48
CA PRO A 48 2.66 1.88 4.38
C PRO A 48 1.52 2.84 4.07
N ILE A 49 0.50 2.36 3.34
CA ILE A 49 -0.67 3.15 2.97
C ILE A 49 -1.53 3.53 4.19
N LYS A 50 -1.51 2.77 5.29
CA LYS A 50 -2.22 3.14 6.53
C LYS A 50 -1.71 4.46 7.09
N HIS A 51 -0.42 4.75 6.97
CA HIS A 51 0.12 6.04 7.40
C HIS A 51 -0.35 7.20 6.53
N LEU A 52 -0.50 6.98 5.21
CA LEU A 52 -1.08 8.00 4.32
C LEU A 52 -2.56 8.23 4.61
N TRP A 53 -3.31 7.17 4.92
CA TRP A 53 -4.69 7.30 5.36
C TRP A 53 -4.79 8.12 6.66
N GLY A 54 -3.90 7.90 7.63
CA GLY A 54 -3.85 8.72 8.84
C GLY A 54 -3.59 10.21 8.54
N ASP A 55 -2.61 10.51 7.68
CA ASP A 55 -2.31 11.89 7.26
C ASP A 55 -3.54 12.54 6.57
N LEU A 56 -4.25 11.79 5.72
CA LEU A 56 -5.46 12.24 5.03
C LEU A 56 -6.63 12.46 6.00
N THR A 57 -6.90 11.49 6.89
CA THR A 57 -7.99 11.56 7.87
C THR A 57 -7.84 12.80 8.76
N LEU A 58 -6.63 13.07 9.26
CA LEU A 58 -6.36 14.27 10.05
C LEU A 58 -6.62 15.56 9.24
N ALA A 59 -6.22 15.58 7.97
CA ALA A 59 -6.43 16.74 7.11
C ALA A 59 -7.91 16.99 6.78
N VAL A 60 -8.70 15.92 6.62
CA VAL A 60 -10.15 15.97 6.38
C VAL A 60 -10.89 16.38 7.66
N GLN A 61 -10.53 15.80 8.81
CA GLN A 61 -11.16 16.12 10.10
C GLN A 61 -11.04 17.60 10.48
N ARG A 62 -9.90 18.23 10.17
CA ARG A 62 -9.68 19.68 10.36
C ARG A 62 -10.60 20.58 9.54
N CYS A 63 -11.21 20.05 8.47
CA CYS A 63 -12.15 20.78 7.64
C CYS A 63 -13.61 20.55 8.07
N SER A 64 -13.86 19.62 9.00
CA SER A 64 -15.19 19.36 9.60
C SER A 64 -16.33 19.30 8.58
N PRO A 65 -16.29 18.38 7.58
CA PRO A 65 -17.33 18.26 6.58
C PRO A 65 -18.70 18.00 7.22
N SER A 66 -19.72 18.70 6.73
CA SER A 66 -21.09 18.64 7.26
C SER A 66 -21.95 17.55 6.61
N ASN A 67 -21.56 17.06 5.43
CA ASN A 67 -22.30 16.08 4.66
C ASN A 67 -21.37 15.25 3.75
N LEU A 68 -21.92 14.21 3.12
CA LEU A 68 -21.15 13.27 2.28
C LEU A 68 -20.54 13.93 1.04
N THR A 69 -21.24 14.86 0.39
CA THR A 69 -20.74 15.57 -0.79
C THR A 69 -19.54 16.44 -0.45
N GLU A 70 -19.61 17.13 0.68
CA GLU A 70 -18.52 17.95 1.18
C GLU A 70 -17.32 17.09 1.60
N LEU A 71 -17.58 15.97 2.29
CA LEU A 71 -16.55 14.99 2.66
C LEU A 71 -15.82 14.46 1.42
N GLU A 72 -16.54 14.05 0.38
CA GLU A 72 -15.94 13.54 -0.85
C GLU A 72 -15.05 14.60 -1.52
N ARG A 73 -15.56 15.82 -1.67
CA ARG A 73 -14.81 16.94 -2.25
C ARG A 73 -13.53 17.20 -1.48
N ILE A 74 -13.61 17.30 -0.15
CA ILE A 74 -12.45 17.55 0.72
C ILE A 74 -11.45 16.39 0.65
N CYS A 75 -11.92 15.14 0.66
CA CYS A 75 -11.06 13.96 0.50
C CYS A 75 -10.24 14.04 -0.78
N ARG A 76 -10.86 14.37 -1.92
CA ARG A 76 -10.16 14.53 -3.22
C ARG A 76 -9.12 15.65 -3.16
N GLU A 77 -9.52 16.83 -2.67
CA GLU A 77 -8.61 17.99 -2.58
C GLU A 77 -7.41 17.75 -1.66
N LYS A 78 -7.63 17.10 -0.51
CA LYS A 78 -6.54 16.79 0.43
C LYS A 78 -5.65 15.69 -0.12
N LEU A 79 -6.23 14.68 -0.78
CA LEU A 79 -5.48 13.60 -1.42
C LEU A 79 -4.56 14.13 -2.52
N GLU A 80 -5.04 15.03 -3.38
CA GLU A 80 -4.23 15.66 -4.43
C GLU A 80 -3.08 16.50 -3.87
N LYS A 81 -3.30 17.12 -2.70
CA LYS A 81 -2.31 17.93 -1.99
C LYS A 81 -1.36 17.10 -1.12
N LEU A 82 -1.54 15.78 -1.01
CA LEU A 82 -0.61 14.95 -0.26
C LEU A 82 0.79 15.03 -0.89
N PRO A 83 1.82 15.38 -0.11
CA PRO A 83 3.14 15.60 -0.68
C PRO A 83 3.75 14.30 -1.18
N LYS A 84 4.17 14.26 -2.44
CA LYS A 84 4.83 13.09 -3.05
C LYS A 84 6.05 12.61 -2.26
N TYR A 85 6.80 13.51 -1.63
CA TYR A 85 7.95 13.15 -0.79
C TYR A 85 7.55 12.27 0.40
N ARG A 86 6.32 12.41 0.92
CA ARG A 86 5.81 11.62 2.04
C ARG A 86 5.61 10.17 1.61
N CYS A 87 4.99 9.95 0.44
CA CYS A 87 4.90 8.63 -0.18
C CYS A 87 6.29 8.02 -0.37
N PHE A 88 7.23 8.80 -0.91
CA PHE A 88 8.62 8.35 -1.09
C PHE A 88 9.29 7.95 0.23
N LYS A 89 9.18 8.79 1.29
CA LYS A 89 9.74 8.47 2.61
C LYS A 89 9.15 7.19 3.20
N LEU A 90 7.84 6.96 3.03
CA LEU A 90 7.19 5.74 3.50
C LEU A 90 7.72 4.51 2.76
N VAL A 91 7.82 4.56 1.42
CA VAL A 91 8.41 3.48 0.62
C VAL A 91 9.88 3.25 0.99
N ALA A 92 10.68 4.31 1.09
CA ALA A 92 12.11 4.22 1.42
C ALA A 92 12.36 3.69 2.85
N SER A 93 11.44 3.93 3.79
CA SER A 93 11.54 3.40 5.16
C SER A 93 11.22 1.91 5.27
N TYR A 94 10.67 1.31 4.22
CA TYR A 94 10.11 -0.02 4.23
C TYR A 94 11.11 -1.13 4.59
N PRO A 95 12.33 -1.18 4.04
CA PRO A 95 13.32 -2.19 4.45
C PRO A 95 13.65 -2.12 5.94
N ARG A 96 13.76 -0.90 6.51
CA ARG A 96 14.03 -0.75 7.94
C ARG A 96 12.87 -1.28 8.79
N ARG A 97 11.63 -0.98 8.39
CA ARG A 97 10.44 -1.47 9.12
C ARG A 97 10.32 -3.00 9.02
N LEU A 98 10.59 -3.58 7.86
CA LEU A 98 10.64 -5.03 7.70
C LEU A 98 11.68 -5.67 8.63
N LYS A 99 12.89 -5.10 8.71
CA LYS A 99 13.93 -5.62 9.61
C LYS A 99 13.53 -5.54 11.09
N ALA A 100 12.81 -4.51 11.47
CA ALA A 100 12.39 -4.30 12.86
C ALA A 100 11.21 -5.19 13.29
N ASN A 101 10.33 -5.56 12.35
CA ASN A 101 9.04 -6.22 12.66
C ASN A 101 8.92 -7.64 12.08
N CYS A 102 9.90 -8.11 11.32
CA CYS A 102 9.96 -9.48 10.81
C CYS A 102 11.19 -10.19 11.34
N CYS A 103 11.09 -11.49 11.63
CA CYS A 103 12.28 -12.27 11.96
C CYS A 103 13.28 -12.25 10.78
N GLN A 104 14.58 -12.33 11.06
CA GLN A 104 15.66 -12.20 10.07
C GLN A 104 15.49 -13.13 8.85
N ARG A 105 14.86 -14.30 9.06
CA ARG A 105 14.54 -15.28 8.01
C ARG A 105 13.43 -14.80 7.05
N CYS A 106 12.38 -14.15 7.56
CA CYS A 106 11.33 -13.54 6.74
C CYS A 106 11.84 -12.29 6.02
N PHE A 107 12.69 -11.50 6.68
CA PHE A 107 13.31 -10.31 6.08
C PHE A 107 14.10 -10.62 4.81
N ASN A 108 14.94 -11.65 4.84
CA ASN A 108 15.77 -12.03 3.70
C ASN A 108 14.95 -12.52 2.50
N LYS A 109 13.80 -13.17 2.73
CA LYS A 109 12.90 -13.64 1.67
C LYS A 109 12.20 -12.49 0.93
N VAL A 110 11.73 -11.49 1.67
CA VAL A 110 11.07 -10.31 1.09
C VAL A 110 12.04 -9.46 0.24
N LEU A 111 13.32 -9.38 0.63
CA LEU A 111 14.32 -8.63 -0.14
C LEU A 111 14.79 -9.35 -1.41
N SER A 112 14.91 -10.68 -1.39
CA SER A 112 15.32 -11.45 -2.58
C SER A 112 14.30 -11.42 -3.71
N GLU A 113 13.03 -11.22 -3.39
CA GLU A 113 11.92 -11.22 -4.35
C GLU A 113 11.51 -9.80 -4.79
N GLY A 114 12.02 -8.76 -4.10
CA GLY A 114 11.75 -7.36 -4.39
C GLY A 114 12.88 -6.62 -5.14
N SER A 115 13.91 -7.33 -5.59
CA SER A 115 15.09 -6.80 -6.31
C SER A 115 15.03 -7.07 -7.80
#